data_AF-A0A345H6S4-F1
#
_entry.id   AF-A0A345H6S4-F1
#
_cell.length_a   1.000
_cell.length_b   1.000
_cell.length_c   1.000
_cell.angle_alpha   90.00
_cell.angle_beta   90.00
_cell.angle_gamma   90.00
#
_symmetry.space_group_name_H-M   'P 1'
#
loop_
_entity.id
_entity.type
_entity.pdbx_description
1 polymer ?
#
loop_
_entity_poly.entity_id
_entity_poly.type
_entity_poly.pdbx_seq_one_letter_code
_entity_poly.pdbx_strand_id
1 'polypeptide(L)'
;MIRKGKFIGISLFLVVLQFLSAVLIAQNNIPERVVDTVKNNSIADKIEKTNLKTLSIELQRAKQTENTSEIAEAYLEYSDYYLGDLNELSLKYSDSIIFRTKDLENNERFPAKGYNQKGRYYYRLGKYKLALNNFTTALDRAKENTLLYQTINLNIGLIKNTIKRNTESKKIFREYVNFLESNGYQATKKYNRGLFALSHAFTYTGELDSASYYINKGIKSSLAINDTAGYNYFVLNSGINYYLKKEYKKALDSLSRAQKLFGNDRNEIISLAFAHLYLGKTNKVLNRSSIENFLKVDSILEVTEDVLPEFLDVYADINDYYIEKKDLKNQLHYIKKEKKFRNISQTNYEDLVKNIVTNYDNKLLEKEMEKIIAEIKSKDNIIIIVLLSLLLAFGGAIYYFFRKQVINKKRFHKLLAEQEQKKESEKKVVKKVTTAVENTIKELPEDLVNDILEKLTKFETTDKFVKKKYTLPQLAKELNTNGTYLSKVINEVKQVNFANYLNQLRIDYAVARITSDARFREYTIKAIAEECGFKTQQSFSAAFYKKTGIKPSFFIRQLKNKIKNSNT
;
A
#
# COMPACT_ATOMS: atom_id res chain seq x y z
N MET A 1 51.67 22.66 0.90
CA MET A 1 51.86 23.60 2.03
C MET A 1 51.29 24.95 1.60
N ILE A 2 50.56 25.67 2.48
CA ILE A 2 49.69 26.86 2.21
C ILE A 2 48.28 26.46 1.72
N ARG A 3 47.13 26.82 2.32
CA ARG A 3 46.76 27.53 3.58
C ARG A 3 45.35 27.05 3.99
N LYS A 4 45.16 26.77 5.28
CA LYS A 4 43.85 26.60 5.95
C LYS A 4 43.33 27.96 6.39
N GLY A 5 42.02 28.21 6.28
CA GLY A 5 41.32 29.34 6.90
C GLY A 5 40.11 28.84 7.69
N LYS A 6 40.22 28.89 9.02
CA LYS A 6 39.17 28.60 10.02
C LYS A 6 38.41 29.88 10.38
N PHE A 7 37.13 29.68 10.72
CA PHE A 7 36.31 30.42 11.68
C PHE A 7 37.04 31.28 12.72
N ILE A 8 36.55 32.51 12.93
CA ILE A 8 36.29 33.28 14.18
C ILE A 8 35.33 34.40 13.70
N GLY A 9 34.13 34.66 14.22
CA GLY A 9 33.64 34.51 15.59
C GLY A 9 33.68 35.86 16.31
N ILE A 10 32.93 36.87 15.83
CA ILE A 10 32.71 38.13 16.54
C ILE A 10 31.21 38.39 16.60
N SER A 11 30.61 38.24 17.78
CA SER A 11 29.64 39.19 18.32
C SER A 11 29.27 38.81 19.74
N LEU A 12 29.82 39.56 20.70
CA LEU A 12 29.48 39.54 22.11
C LEU A 12 29.23 40.99 22.53
N PHE A 13 27.99 41.47 22.44
CA PHE A 13 27.35 42.37 23.42
C PHE A 13 25.95 42.81 22.94
N LEU A 14 24.91 42.26 23.58
CA LEU A 14 23.84 43.00 24.27
C LEU A 14 22.74 42.02 24.67
N VAL A 15 22.99 41.36 25.80
CA VAL A 15 21.93 40.86 26.68
C VAL A 15 21.57 42.03 27.59
N VAL A 16 20.30 42.45 27.61
CA VAL A 16 19.49 42.78 28.80
C VAL A 16 18.09 43.19 28.30
N LEU A 17 17.06 42.68 28.98
CA LEU A 17 15.60 42.91 28.85
C LEU A 17 14.82 41.99 27.90
N GLN A 18 14.81 40.69 28.21
CA GLN A 18 13.60 39.87 28.10
C GLN A 18 13.04 39.62 29.51
N PHE A 19 12.20 40.52 29.98
CA PHE A 19 11.20 40.22 31.00
C PHE A 19 9.82 40.41 30.35
N LEU A 20 8.99 39.37 30.47
CA LEU A 20 7.53 39.41 30.49
C LEU A 20 6.80 40.03 29.28
N SER A 21 6.41 39.19 28.32
CA SER A 21 5.04 39.20 27.76
C SER A 21 4.77 37.95 26.90
N ALA A 22 5.03 36.76 27.46
CA ALA A 22 4.33 35.54 27.07
C ALA A 22 3.35 35.17 28.19
N VAL A 23 2.53 36.15 28.60
CA VAL A 23 1.34 35.86 29.40
C VAL A 23 0.19 35.68 28.43
N LEU A 24 -0.46 34.52 28.57
CA LEU A 24 -1.76 34.18 28.05
C LEU A 24 -2.62 35.40 27.67
N ILE A 25 -2.95 35.54 26.38
CA ILE A 25 -4.15 36.29 25.99
C ILE A 25 -5.16 35.29 25.42
N ALA A 26 -5.83 34.63 26.35
CA ALA A 26 -7.20 34.18 26.18
C ALA A 26 -7.89 34.20 27.55
N GLN A 27 -7.73 35.31 28.29
CA GLN A 27 -8.57 35.69 29.41
C GLN A 27 -8.74 37.22 29.43
N ASN A 28 -10.01 37.64 29.31
CA ASN A 28 -10.65 38.92 29.59
C ASN A 28 -10.69 40.08 28.57
N ASN A 29 -11.95 40.39 28.21
CA ASN A 29 -12.65 41.63 27.83
C ASN A 29 -11.86 42.82 27.26
N ILE A 30 -12.20 43.22 26.03
CA ILE A 30 -11.88 44.53 25.43
C ILE A 30 -13.09 45.00 24.57
N PRO A 31 -13.44 46.31 24.60
CA PRO A 31 -14.78 46.79 24.27
C PRO A 31 -15.10 46.85 22.76
N GLU A 32 -16.40 46.71 22.46
CA GLU A 32 -17.01 46.98 21.16
C GLU A 32 -16.68 48.41 20.69
N ARG A 33 -16.10 48.52 19.49
CA ARG A 33 -16.25 49.72 18.66
C ARG A 33 -17.28 49.40 17.58
N VAL A 34 -18.49 49.90 17.79
CA VAL A 34 -19.68 49.75 16.95
C VAL A 34 -19.45 50.35 15.57
N VAL A 35 -19.86 49.62 14.52
CA VAL A 35 -20.30 50.22 13.25
C VAL A 35 -21.72 49.73 13.02
N ASP A 36 -22.68 50.64 13.17
CA ASP A 36 -24.10 50.39 13.02
C ASP A 36 -24.44 49.87 11.61
N THR A 37 -25.05 48.69 11.56
CA THR A 37 -25.89 48.27 10.43
C THR A 37 -27.27 47.89 10.95
N VAL A 38 -28.11 48.91 11.09
CA VAL A 38 -29.48 48.82 11.58
C VAL A 38 -30.35 48.12 10.52
N LYS A 39 -30.82 46.89 10.79
CA LYS A 39 -32.24 46.54 11.09
C LYS A 39 -32.63 45.05 10.94
N ASN A 40 -31.74 44.15 10.53
CA ASN A 40 -32.03 42.69 10.50
C ASN A 40 -31.22 41.84 11.51
N ASN A 41 -30.41 42.47 12.35
CA ASN A 41 -29.37 41.80 13.13
C ASN A 41 -29.85 41.18 14.46
N SER A 42 -31.07 41.40 14.95
CA SER A 42 -31.38 41.01 16.35
C SER A 42 -31.42 39.50 16.62
N ILE A 43 -31.74 38.67 15.62
CA ILE A 43 -31.75 37.21 15.74
C ILE A 43 -30.37 36.64 15.39
N ALA A 44 -29.73 37.17 14.34
CA ALA A 44 -28.37 36.77 13.95
C ALA A 44 -27.36 37.08 15.06
N ASP A 45 -27.37 38.30 15.62
CA ASP A 45 -26.51 38.70 16.74
C ASP A 45 -26.78 37.85 17.99
N LYS A 46 -28.05 37.45 18.23
CA LYS A 46 -28.40 36.56 19.35
C LYS A 46 -27.86 35.15 19.13
N ILE A 47 -28.00 34.59 17.93
CA ILE A 47 -27.46 33.27 17.56
C ILE A 47 -25.95 33.30 17.65
N GLU A 48 -25.33 34.37 17.16
CA GLU A 48 -23.89 34.56 17.15
C GLU A 48 -23.32 34.70 18.58
N LYS A 49 -23.94 35.53 19.42
CA LYS A 49 -23.59 35.64 20.86
C LYS A 49 -23.80 34.32 21.60
N THR A 50 -24.81 33.54 21.24
CA THR A 50 -25.06 32.22 21.82
C THR A 50 -23.99 31.20 21.40
N ASN A 51 -23.61 31.19 20.11
CA ASN A 51 -22.55 30.32 19.59
C ASN A 51 -21.19 30.63 20.23
N LEU A 52 -20.82 31.91 20.33
CA LEU A 52 -19.60 32.35 21.04
C LEU A 52 -19.59 31.91 22.51
N LYS A 53 -20.74 32.00 23.19
CA LYS A 53 -20.86 31.56 24.57
C LYS A 53 -20.66 30.04 24.69
N THR A 54 -21.24 29.24 23.79
CA THR A 54 -21.03 27.78 23.75
C THR A 54 -19.56 27.43 23.52
N LEU A 55 -18.93 28.02 22.49
CA LEU A 55 -17.50 27.84 22.20
C LEU A 55 -16.63 28.19 23.41
N SER A 56 -16.99 29.26 24.15
CA SER A 56 -16.23 29.67 25.34
C SER A 56 -16.29 28.66 26.47
N ILE A 57 -17.45 28.01 26.66
CA ILE A 57 -17.63 26.96 27.66
C ILE A 57 -16.85 25.71 27.25
N GLU A 58 -16.89 25.34 25.97
CA GLU A 58 -16.16 24.19 25.43
C GLU A 58 -14.65 24.37 25.55
N LEU A 59 -14.12 25.54 25.21
CA LEU A 59 -12.70 25.84 25.39
C LEU A 59 -12.30 25.85 26.86
N GLN A 60 -13.15 26.38 27.76
CA GLN A 60 -12.86 26.34 29.19
C GLN A 60 -12.81 24.91 29.72
N ARG A 61 -13.75 24.06 29.32
CA ARG A 61 -13.76 22.62 29.65
C ARG A 61 -12.53 21.92 29.09
N ALA A 62 -12.21 22.13 27.82
CA ALA A 62 -11.01 21.57 27.19
C ALA A 62 -9.73 21.98 27.94
N LYS A 63 -9.61 23.25 28.36
CA LYS A 63 -8.48 23.72 29.17
C LYS A 63 -8.40 23.07 30.56
N GLN A 64 -9.54 22.71 31.16
CA GLN A 64 -9.59 22.01 32.45
C GLN A 64 -9.12 20.54 32.35
N THR A 65 -9.22 19.92 31.17
CA THR A 65 -8.75 18.53 30.98
C THR A 65 -7.23 18.41 30.88
N GLU A 66 -6.52 19.52 30.67
CA GLU A 66 -5.10 19.56 30.30
C GLU A 66 -4.73 18.72 29.06
N ASN A 67 -5.73 18.21 28.32
CA ASN A 67 -5.53 17.42 27.12
C ASN A 67 -5.27 18.35 25.93
N THR A 68 -4.02 18.33 25.45
CA THR A 68 -3.59 19.20 24.34
C THR A 68 -4.41 18.97 23.06
N SER A 69 -4.90 17.74 22.82
CA SER A 69 -5.73 17.43 21.65
C SER A 69 -7.13 18.05 21.74
N GLU A 70 -7.74 18.04 22.93
CA GLU A 70 -9.05 18.66 23.15
C GLU A 70 -8.97 20.18 23.06
N ILE A 71 -7.90 20.76 23.61
CA ILE A 71 -7.62 22.21 23.48
C ILE A 71 -7.41 22.59 22.01
N ALA A 72 -6.70 21.76 21.25
CA ALA A 72 -6.47 22.00 19.82
C ALA A 72 -7.75 21.90 18.99
N GLU A 73 -8.66 20.99 19.33
CA GLU A 73 -9.97 20.89 18.66
C GLU A 73 -10.85 22.11 19.00
N ALA A 74 -10.88 22.55 20.25
CA ALA A 74 -11.59 23.78 20.63
C ALA A 74 -11.03 25.03 19.91
N TYR A 75 -9.69 25.15 19.78
CA TYR A 75 -9.09 26.23 18.99
C TYR A 75 -9.43 26.15 17.50
N LEU A 76 -9.62 24.96 16.95
CA LEU A 76 -10.04 24.80 15.56
C LEU A 76 -11.44 25.38 15.35
N GLU A 77 -12.37 25.09 16.24
CA GLU A 77 -13.74 25.61 16.17
C GLU A 77 -13.78 27.14 16.27
N TYR A 78 -12.97 27.71 17.16
CA TYR A 78 -12.75 29.15 17.23
C TYR A 78 -12.14 29.73 15.95
N SER A 79 -11.14 29.04 15.39
CA SER A 79 -10.55 29.44 14.11
C SER A 79 -11.57 29.44 12.98
N ASP A 80 -12.42 28.42 12.92
CA ASP A 80 -13.51 28.29 11.95
C ASP A 80 -14.59 29.36 12.13
N TYR A 81 -14.95 29.68 13.37
CA TYR A 81 -15.89 30.76 13.67
C TYR A 81 -15.36 32.11 13.17
N TYR A 82 -14.15 32.49 13.57
CA TYR A 82 -13.55 33.77 13.18
C TYR A 82 -13.13 33.84 11.70
N LEU A 83 -13.01 32.69 11.03
CA LEU A 83 -12.81 32.64 9.58
C LEU A 83 -14.02 33.22 8.84
N GLY A 84 -15.23 33.14 9.42
CA GLY A 84 -16.47 33.68 8.88
C GLY A 84 -16.35 35.13 8.46
N ASP A 85 -15.85 35.99 9.35
CA ASP A 85 -15.69 37.43 9.14
C ASP A 85 -14.27 37.87 8.78
N LEU A 86 -13.43 36.91 8.36
CA LEU A 86 -12.01 37.15 8.05
C LEU A 86 -11.24 37.84 9.19
N ASN A 87 -11.64 37.57 10.42
CA ASN A 87 -11.00 38.14 11.61
C ASN A 87 -9.63 37.47 11.83
N GLU A 88 -8.61 38.29 12.12
CA GLU A 88 -7.24 37.81 12.37
C GLU A 88 -7.12 36.83 13.54
N LEU A 89 -8.09 36.81 14.46
CA LEU A 89 -8.20 35.79 15.49
C LEU A 89 -8.19 34.37 14.88
N SER A 90 -8.75 34.17 13.68
CA SER A 90 -8.70 32.89 12.98
C SER A 90 -7.27 32.39 12.77
N LEU A 91 -6.34 33.30 12.41
CA LEU A 91 -4.92 33.00 12.28
C LEU A 91 -4.28 32.72 13.64
N LYS A 92 -4.57 33.53 14.66
CA LYS A 92 -3.99 33.37 16.00
C LYS A 92 -4.36 32.02 16.63
N TYR A 93 -5.60 31.58 16.47
CA TYR A 93 -6.02 30.24 16.89
C TYR A 93 -5.36 29.15 16.06
N SER A 94 -5.23 29.33 14.73
CA SER A 94 -4.51 28.38 13.88
C SER A 94 -3.05 28.22 14.28
N ASP A 95 -2.35 29.33 14.56
CA ASP A 95 -0.97 29.33 15.05
C ASP A 95 -0.86 28.67 16.43
N SER A 96 -1.85 28.88 17.29
CA SER A 96 -1.93 28.23 18.60
C SER A 96 -2.07 26.71 18.49
N ILE A 97 -2.86 26.22 17.53
CA ILE A 97 -2.97 24.78 17.23
C ILE A 97 -1.60 24.24 16.81
N ILE A 98 -0.96 24.87 15.82
CA ILE A 98 0.32 24.43 15.28
C ILE A 98 1.38 24.41 16.39
N PHE A 99 1.50 25.48 17.15
CA PHE A 99 2.51 25.62 18.21
C PHE A 99 2.33 24.57 19.31
N ARG A 100 1.10 24.35 19.79
CA ARG A 100 0.84 23.42 20.90
C ARG A 100 0.95 21.95 20.51
N THR A 101 0.72 21.63 19.25
CA THR A 101 0.67 20.24 18.78
C THR A 101 1.95 19.79 18.05
N LYS A 102 2.95 20.68 17.89
CA LYS A 102 4.18 20.40 17.13
C LYS A 102 5.01 19.24 17.70
N ASP A 103 5.01 19.06 19.02
CA ASP A 103 5.81 18.06 19.72
C ASP A 103 4.96 16.85 20.17
N LEU A 104 3.67 16.80 19.80
CA LEU A 104 2.81 15.67 20.14
C LEU A 104 3.10 14.51 19.20
N GLU A 105 3.59 13.40 19.77
CA GLU A 105 3.71 12.15 19.04
C GLU A 105 2.35 11.70 18.48
N ASN A 106 2.37 11.15 17.25
CA ASN A 106 1.21 10.59 16.56
C ASN A 106 0.02 11.56 16.34
N ASN A 107 0.25 12.88 16.36
CA ASN A 107 -0.80 13.89 16.24
C ASN A 107 -0.62 14.86 15.06
N GLU A 108 0.07 14.44 14.01
CA GLU A 108 0.33 15.23 12.78
C GLU A 108 -0.94 15.83 12.14
N ARG A 109 -2.13 15.25 12.44
CA ARG A 109 -3.43 15.78 12.02
C ARG A 109 -3.65 17.23 12.50
N PHE A 110 -3.25 17.58 13.72
CA PHE A 110 -3.59 18.89 14.30
C PHE A 110 -2.77 20.03 13.67
N PRO A 111 -1.43 19.92 13.53
CA PRO A 111 -0.68 20.87 12.73
C PRO A 111 -1.23 20.98 11.29
N ALA A 112 -1.58 19.85 10.66
CA ALA A 112 -2.19 19.85 9.33
C ALA A 112 -3.53 20.63 9.30
N LYS A 113 -4.41 20.45 10.29
CA LYS A 113 -5.65 21.24 10.43
C LYS A 113 -5.34 22.73 10.59
N GLY A 114 -4.39 23.11 11.44
CA GLY A 114 -3.98 24.51 11.64
C GLY A 114 -3.46 25.16 10.37
N TYR A 115 -2.56 24.51 9.64
CA TYR A 115 -2.08 25.01 8.34
C TYR A 115 -3.21 25.09 7.30
N ASN A 116 -4.12 24.10 7.26
CA ASN A 116 -5.28 24.14 6.39
C ASN A 116 -6.20 25.35 6.70
N GLN A 117 -6.40 25.70 7.97
CA GLN A 117 -7.17 26.88 8.36
C GLN A 117 -6.50 28.18 7.90
N LYS A 118 -5.19 28.32 8.11
CA LYS A 118 -4.42 29.48 7.57
C LYS A 118 -4.55 29.57 6.06
N GLY A 119 -4.47 28.43 5.38
CA GLY A 119 -4.67 28.34 3.93
C GLY A 119 -6.03 28.86 3.51
N ARG A 120 -7.11 28.44 4.19
CA ARG A 120 -8.48 28.92 3.94
C ARG A 120 -8.62 30.42 4.20
N TYR A 121 -8.02 30.93 5.26
CA TYR A 121 -8.01 32.36 5.58
C TYR A 121 -7.38 33.17 4.45
N TYR A 122 -6.16 32.82 4.02
CA TYR A 122 -5.49 33.51 2.93
C TYR A 122 -6.19 33.34 1.59
N TYR A 123 -6.84 32.19 1.35
CA TYR A 123 -7.63 31.97 0.16
C TYR A 123 -8.79 32.97 0.07
N ARG A 124 -9.52 33.18 1.17
CA ARG A 124 -10.64 34.14 1.19
C ARG A 124 -10.21 35.61 1.08
N LEU A 125 -8.94 35.90 1.38
CA LEU A 125 -8.32 37.21 1.14
C LEU A 125 -7.77 37.38 -0.29
N GLY A 126 -7.96 36.40 -1.19
CA GLY A 126 -7.36 36.42 -2.53
C GLY A 126 -5.83 36.21 -2.55
N LYS A 127 -5.22 35.92 -1.40
CA LYS A 127 -3.76 35.71 -1.26
C LYS A 127 -3.38 34.27 -1.59
N TYR A 128 -3.67 33.84 -2.83
CA TYR A 128 -3.58 32.45 -3.27
C TYR A 128 -2.19 31.81 -3.10
N LYS A 129 -1.11 32.59 -3.27
CA LYS A 129 0.26 32.12 -3.04
C LYS A 129 0.48 31.68 -1.58
N LEU A 130 0.03 32.49 -0.63
CA LEU A 130 0.11 32.16 0.81
C LEU A 130 -0.83 31.01 1.15
N ALA A 131 -2.03 30.99 0.55
CA ALA A 131 -2.99 29.92 0.72
C ALA A 131 -2.39 28.56 0.29
N LEU A 132 -1.83 28.51 -0.91
CA LEU A 132 -1.20 27.31 -1.47
C LEU A 132 -0.03 26.83 -0.61
N ASN A 133 0.87 27.72 -0.19
CA ASN A 133 1.99 27.35 0.68
C ASN A 133 1.51 26.67 1.97
N ASN A 134 0.45 27.22 2.59
CA ASN A 134 -0.15 26.62 3.79
C ASN A 134 -0.87 25.30 3.48
N PHE A 135 -1.59 25.18 2.36
CA PHE A 135 -2.23 23.93 1.95
C PHE A 135 -1.22 22.81 1.66
N THR A 136 -0.13 23.11 0.94
CA THR A 136 0.95 22.14 0.72
C THR A 136 1.57 21.71 2.06
N THR A 137 1.85 22.66 2.96
CA THR A 137 2.39 22.38 4.29
C THR A 137 1.45 21.51 5.14
N ALA A 138 0.14 21.71 4.99
CA ALA A 138 -0.89 20.89 5.60
C ALA A 138 -0.94 19.48 4.98
N LEU A 139 -0.81 19.39 3.65
CA LEU A 139 -0.85 18.13 2.92
C LEU A 139 0.34 17.23 3.27
N ASP A 140 1.53 17.80 3.41
CA ASP A 140 2.76 17.10 3.82
C ASP A 140 2.61 16.40 5.19
N ARG A 141 1.68 16.88 6.03
CA ARG A 141 1.39 16.34 7.38
C ARG A 141 0.07 15.55 7.45
N ALA A 142 -0.72 15.55 6.38
CA ALA A 142 -2.02 14.90 6.38
C ALA A 142 -1.87 13.44 5.94
N LYS A 143 -2.39 12.51 6.75
CA LYS A 143 -2.46 11.10 6.37
C LYS A 143 -3.34 10.93 5.13
N GLU A 144 -2.84 10.21 4.13
CA GLU A 144 -3.56 9.89 2.89
C GLU A 144 -4.91 9.21 3.15
N ASN A 145 -5.85 9.38 2.21
CA ASN A 145 -7.19 8.80 2.26
C ASN A 145 -8.02 9.20 3.50
N THR A 146 -7.64 10.27 4.19
CA THR A 146 -8.46 10.88 5.25
C THR A 146 -9.31 12.02 4.70
N LEU A 147 -10.40 12.35 5.40
CA LEU A 147 -11.24 13.50 5.08
C LEU A 147 -10.45 14.82 5.04
N LEU A 148 -9.46 14.97 5.93
CA LEU A 148 -8.59 16.15 5.95
C LEU A 148 -7.74 16.23 4.68
N TYR A 149 -7.09 15.14 4.30
CA TYR A 149 -6.30 15.05 3.07
C TYR A 149 -7.13 15.42 1.83
N GLN A 150 -8.32 14.84 1.72
CA GLN A 150 -9.25 15.12 0.63
C GLN A 150 -9.73 16.58 0.63
N THR A 151 -9.97 17.16 1.81
CA THR A 151 -10.37 18.57 1.95
C THR A 151 -9.24 19.53 1.56
N ILE A 152 -7.98 19.20 1.89
CA ILE A 152 -6.82 20.01 1.48
C ILE A 152 -6.66 19.94 -0.04
N ASN A 153 -6.76 18.76 -0.66
CA ASN A 153 -6.73 18.62 -2.12
C ASN A 153 -7.87 19.40 -2.79
N LEU A 154 -9.10 19.35 -2.27
CA LEU A 154 -10.19 20.20 -2.73
C LEU A 154 -9.79 21.68 -2.72
N ASN A 155 -9.19 22.18 -1.62
CA ASN A 155 -8.78 23.57 -1.51
C ASN A 155 -7.69 23.94 -2.54
N ILE A 156 -6.73 23.06 -2.78
CA ILE A 156 -5.70 23.26 -3.83
C ILE A 156 -6.34 23.21 -5.23
N GLY A 157 -7.31 22.32 -5.44
CA GLY A 157 -8.10 22.25 -6.67
C GLY A 157 -8.86 23.54 -6.96
N LEU A 158 -9.39 24.21 -5.94
CA LEU A 158 -10.02 25.54 -6.08
C LEU A 158 -9.02 26.58 -6.57
N ILE A 159 -7.79 26.60 -6.01
CA ILE A 159 -6.71 27.48 -6.49
C ILE A 159 -6.31 27.13 -7.95
N LYS A 160 -6.20 25.85 -8.29
CA LYS A 160 -5.95 25.44 -9.69
C LYS A 160 -7.05 25.95 -10.64
N ASN A 161 -8.30 26.03 -10.17
CA ASN A 161 -9.41 26.52 -10.96
C ASN A 161 -9.31 28.04 -11.20
N THR A 162 -8.76 28.82 -10.25
CA THR A 162 -8.57 30.28 -10.46
C THR A 162 -7.52 30.60 -11.53
N ILE A 163 -6.57 29.68 -11.79
CA ILE A 163 -5.59 29.79 -12.88
C ILE A 163 -5.99 29.00 -14.15
N LYS A 164 -7.29 28.78 -14.35
CA LYS A 164 -7.85 28.13 -15.55
C LYS A 164 -7.39 26.67 -15.81
N ARG A 165 -6.86 25.96 -14.80
CA ARG A 165 -6.54 24.52 -14.89
C ARG A 165 -7.78 23.65 -14.59
N ASN A 166 -8.89 23.98 -15.24
CA ASN A 166 -10.23 23.48 -14.90
C ASN A 166 -10.33 21.95 -15.05
N THR A 167 -9.64 21.34 -16.03
CA THR A 167 -9.66 19.88 -16.24
C THR A 167 -9.04 19.12 -15.07
N GLU A 168 -7.93 19.62 -14.51
CA GLU A 168 -7.28 19.02 -13.35
C GLU A 168 -8.10 19.22 -12.08
N SER A 169 -8.60 20.43 -11.87
CA SER A 169 -9.51 20.74 -10.76
C SER A 169 -10.74 19.84 -10.77
N LYS A 170 -11.35 19.63 -11.94
CA LYS A 170 -12.50 18.73 -12.11
C LYS A 170 -12.21 17.30 -11.65
N LYS A 171 -11.01 16.77 -11.95
CA LYS A 171 -10.59 15.44 -11.49
C LYS A 171 -10.53 15.39 -9.96
N ILE A 172 -9.86 16.35 -9.34
CA ILE A 172 -9.75 16.49 -7.88
C ILE A 172 -11.13 16.58 -7.22
N PHE A 173 -12.03 17.41 -7.77
CA PHE A 173 -13.37 17.60 -7.20
C PHE A 173 -14.22 16.34 -7.33
N ARG A 174 -14.08 15.59 -8.42
CA ARG A 174 -14.77 14.31 -8.60
C ARG A 174 -14.26 13.27 -7.59
N GLU A 175 -12.95 13.17 -7.40
CA GLU A 175 -12.35 12.29 -6.38
C GLU A 175 -12.85 12.65 -4.97
N TYR A 176 -12.91 13.94 -4.64
CA TYR A 176 -13.45 14.43 -3.37
C TYR A 176 -14.91 14.02 -3.16
N VAL A 177 -15.78 14.27 -4.15
CA VAL A 177 -17.20 13.91 -4.08
C VAL A 177 -17.38 12.39 -3.94
N ASN A 178 -16.66 11.60 -4.75
CA ASN A 178 -16.71 10.13 -4.68
C ASN A 178 -16.24 9.60 -3.32
N PHE A 179 -15.19 10.20 -2.75
CA PHE A 179 -14.72 9.87 -1.41
C PHE A 179 -15.80 10.13 -0.36
N LEU A 180 -16.48 11.29 -0.42
CA LEU A 180 -17.56 11.60 0.51
C LEU A 180 -18.76 10.67 0.37
N GLU A 181 -19.13 10.31 -0.86
CA GLU A 181 -20.23 9.36 -1.11
C GLU A 181 -19.91 7.97 -0.58
N SER A 182 -18.68 7.49 -0.81
CA SER A 182 -18.24 6.17 -0.38
C SER A 182 -18.12 6.05 1.15
N ASN A 183 -17.97 7.17 1.86
CA ASN A 183 -17.79 7.22 3.32
C ASN A 183 -19.02 7.76 4.06
N GLY A 184 -20.19 7.89 3.42
CA GLY A 184 -21.44 8.24 4.11
C GLY A 184 -21.60 9.72 4.48
N TYR A 185 -20.90 10.64 3.81
CA TYR A 185 -20.92 12.08 4.12
C TYR A 185 -21.93 12.89 3.30
N GLN A 186 -22.92 12.26 2.65
CA GLN A 186 -23.85 12.92 1.71
C GLN A 186 -24.72 14.01 2.36
N ALA A 187 -25.00 13.90 3.66
CA ALA A 187 -25.83 14.88 4.38
C ALA A 187 -24.99 15.96 5.11
N THR A 188 -23.95 16.49 4.45
CA THR A 188 -23.03 17.46 5.09
C THR A 188 -22.78 18.70 4.23
N LYS A 189 -22.48 19.84 4.87
CA LYS A 189 -22.02 21.06 4.18
C LYS A 189 -20.75 20.83 3.35
N LYS A 190 -19.89 19.90 3.80
CA LYS A 190 -18.67 19.49 3.08
C LYS A 190 -19.01 18.85 1.73
N TYR A 191 -20.05 18.02 1.70
CA TYR A 191 -20.56 17.43 0.47
C TYR A 191 -21.12 18.48 -0.49
N ASN A 192 -21.94 19.41 0.01
CA ASN A 192 -22.44 20.53 -0.81
C ASN A 192 -21.30 21.37 -1.39
N ARG A 193 -20.24 21.64 -0.61
CA ARG A 193 -19.05 22.34 -1.10
C ARG A 193 -18.35 21.58 -2.24
N GLY A 194 -18.23 20.25 -2.11
CA GLY A 194 -17.68 19.40 -3.17
C GLY A 194 -18.53 19.39 -4.43
N LEU A 195 -19.85 19.26 -4.28
CA LEU A 195 -20.81 19.33 -5.39
C LEU A 195 -20.77 20.69 -6.10
N PHE A 196 -20.67 21.79 -5.34
CA PHE A 196 -20.53 23.13 -5.91
C PHE A 196 -19.25 23.23 -6.73
N ALA A 197 -18.10 22.90 -6.16
CA ALA A 197 -16.82 22.95 -6.85
C ALA A 197 -16.81 22.10 -8.14
N LEU A 198 -17.35 20.88 -8.07
CA LEU A 198 -17.48 19.99 -9.22
C LEU A 198 -18.40 20.56 -10.29
N SER A 199 -19.59 21.04 -9.89
CA SER A 199 -20.55 21.62 -10.82
C SER A 199 -20.01 22.87 -11.50
N HIS A 200 -19.29 23.72 -10.77
CA HIS A 200 -18.62 24.90 -11.28
C HIS A 200 -17.54 24.52 -12.29
N ALA A 201 -16.72 23.51 -12.00
CA ALA A 201 -15.73 23.02 -12.96
C ALA A 201 -16.38 22.53 -14.26
N PHE A 202 -17.51 21.80 -14.19
CA PHE A 202 -18.26 21.40 -15.38
C PHE A 202 -18.81 22.60 -16.18
N THR A 203 -19.34 23.63 -15.50
CA THR A 203 -19.80 24.88 -16.13
C THR A 203 -18.70 25.48 -17.00
N TYR A 204 -17.49 25.58 -16.45
CA TYR A 204 -16.33 26.21 -17.11
C TYR A 204 -15.55 25.29 -18.07
N THR A 205 -15.83 23.98 -18.09
CA THR A 205 -15.35 23.07 -19.16
C THR A 205 -16.38 22.90 -20.28
N GLY A 206 -17.52 23.59 -20.22
CA GLY A 206 -18.58 23.54 -21.24
C GLY A 206 -19.49 22.31 -21.15
N GLU A 207 -19.36 21.49 -20.11
CA GLU A 207 -20.20 20.31 -19.86
C GLU A 207 -21.47 20.71 -19.09
N LEU A 208 -22.29 21.55 -19.73
CA LEU A 208 -23.37 22.31 -19.08
C LEU A 208 -24.52 21.44 -18.53
N ASP A 209 -24.75 20.26 -19.12
CA ASP A 209 -25.76 19.31 -18.61
C ASP A 209 -25.27 18.57 -17.36
N SER A 210 -23.99 18.17 -17.33
CA SER A 210 -23.35 17.65 -16.12
C SER A 210 -23.36 18.71 -15.01
N ALA A 211 -23.05 19.96 -15.34
CA ALA A 211 -23.15 21.07 -14.40
C ALA A 211 -24.58 21.19 -13.84
N SER A 212 -25.60 21.18 -14.71
CA SER A 212 -27.02 21.22 -14.31
C SER A 212 -27.39 20.08 -13.36
N TYR A 213 -26.92 18.85 -13.63
CA TYR A 213 -27.16 17.70 -12.78
C TYR A 213 -26.60 17.92 -11.36
N TYR A 214 -25.33 18.29 -11.24
CA TYR A 214 -24.69 18.50 -9.93
C TYR A 214 -25.20 19.74 -9.20
N ILE A 215 -25.58 20.81 -9.91
CA ILE A 215 -26.26 21.99 -9.35
C ILE A 215 -27.58 21.56 -8.70
N ASN A 216 -28.42 20.82 -9.43
CA ASN A 216 -29.72 20.37 -8.91
C ASN A 216 -29.57 19.40 -7.73
N LYS A 217 -28.58 18.51 -7.79
CA LYS A 217 -28.23 17.62 -6.67
C LYS A 217 -27.82 18.43 -5.44
N GLY A 218 -26.99 19.44 -5.63
CA GLY A 218 -26.55 20.39 -4.61
C GLY A 218 -27.69 21.16 -3.97
N ILE A 219 -28.58 21.75 -4.76
CA ILE A 219 -29.76 22.48 -4.26
C ILE A 219 -30.63 21.60 -3.37
N LYS A 220 -30.96 20.38 -3.83
CA LYS A 220 -31.76 19.43 -3.04
C LYS A 220 -31.09 19.09 -1.71
N SER A 221 -29.79 18.82 -1.74
CA SER A 221 -29.00 18.52 -0.55
C SER A 221 -28.94 19.71 0.42
N SER A 222 -28.68 20.93 -0.08
CA SER A 222 -28.64 22.16 0.72
C SER A 222 -29.97 22.43 1.42
N LEU A 223 -31.10 22.25 0.73
CA LEU A 223 -32.43 22.38 1.34
C LEU A 223 -32.68 21.32 2.41
N ALA A 224 -32.28 20.06 2.17
CA ALA A 224 -32.48 18.97 3.12
C ALA A 224 -31.74 19.15 4.45
N ILE A 225 -30.56 19.79 4.43
CA ILE A 225 -29.72 20.00 5.62
C ILE A 225 -29.72 21.45 6.14
N ASN A 226 -30.59 22.32 5.61
CA ASN A 226 -30.65 23.75 5.94
C ASN A 226 -29.30 24.49 5.76
N ASP A 227 -28.58 24.17 4.68
CA ASP A 227 -27.33 24.85 4.30
C ASP A 227 -27.61 26.04 3.38
N THR A 228 -27.98 27.17 3.99
CA THR A 228 -28.31 28.41 3.28
C THR A 228 -27.16 28.94 2.42
N ALA A 229 -25.91 28.88 2.93
CA ALA A 229 -24.74 29.33 2.18
C ALA A 229 -24.53 28.47 0.93
N GLY A 230 -24.55 27.13 1.08
CA GLY A 230 -24.49 26.21 -0.05
C GLY A 230 -25.58 26.47 -1.10
N TYR A 231 -26.82 26.69 -0.64
CA TYR A 231 -27.94 27.01 -1.52
C TYR A 231 -27.68 28.27 -2.36
N ASN A 232 -27.21 29.35 -1.75
CA ASN A 232 -26.92 30.62 -2.44
C ASN A 232 -25.89 30.43 -3.57
N TYR A 233 -24.83 29.67 -3.31
CA TYR A 233 -23.81 29.37 -4.32
C TYR A 233 -24.37 28.55 -5.51
N PHE A 234 -25.26 27.58 -5.25
CA PHE A 234 -25.87 26.83 -6.34
C PHE A 234 -26.82 27.69 -7.19
N VAL A 235 -27.54 28.65 -6.59
CA VAL A 235 -28.39 29.59 -7.33
C VAL A 235 -27.55 30.51 -8.22
N LEU A 236 -26.38 30.94 -7.76
CA LEU A 236 -25.43 31.68 -8.60
C LEU A 236 -24.96 30.81 -9.77
N ASN A 237 -24.47 29.60 -9.49
CA ASN A 237 -23.95 28.71 -10.53
C ASN A 237 -25.05 28.28 -11.52
N SER A 238 -26.31 28.14 -11.09
CA SER A 238 -27.42 27.90 -12.02
C SER A 238 -27.60 29.07 -12.98
N GLY A 239 -27.53 30.30 -12.49
CA GLY A 239 -27.59 31.50 -13.31
C GLY A 239 -26.48 31.58 -14.36
N ILE A 240 -25.24 31.33 -13.94
CA ILE A 240 -24.07 31.28 -14.83
C ILE A 240 -24.23 30.17 -15.88
N ASN A 241 -24.60 28.97 -15.45
CA ASN A 241 -24.80 27.83 -16.34
C ASN A 241 -25.91 28.09 -17.37
N TYR A 242 -27.04 28.69 -16.96
CA TYR A 242 -28.11 29.09 -17.88
C TYR A 242 -27.65 30.13 -18.90
N TYR A 243 -26.83 31.09 -18.49
CA TYR A 243 -26.25 32.07 -19.41
C TYR A 243 -25.41 31.37 -20.49
N LEU A 244 -24.55 30.43 -20.09
CA LEU A 244 -23.72 29.65 -21.03
C LEU A 244 -24.56 28.74 -21.94
N LYS A 245 -25.68 28.20 -21.43
CA LYS A 245 -26.69 27.48 -22.23
C LYS A 245 -27.51 28.38 -23.17
N LYS A 246 -27.28 29.71 -23.14
CA LYS A 246 -28.04 30.73 -23.86
C LYS A 246 -29.52 30.81 -23.44
N GLU A 247 -29.85 30.32 -22.25
CA GLU A 247 -31.17 30.37 -21.65
C GLU A 247 -31.36 31.67 -20.84
N TYR A 248 -31.19 32.81 -21.52
CA TYR A 248 -31.01 34.12 -20.88
C TYR A 248 -32.13 34.56 -19.93
N LYS A 249 -33.38 34.15 -20.17
CA LYS A 249 -34.50 34.43 -19.25
C LYS A 249 -34.34 33.70 -17.91
N LYS A 250 -33.92 32.44 -17.93
CA LYS A 250 -33.65 31.66 -16.71
C LYS A 250 -32.39 32.14 -16.01
N ALA A 251 -31.37 32.52 -16.79
CA ALA A 251 -30.16 33.14 -16.27
C ALA A 251 -30.50 34.41 -15.48
N LEU A 252 -31.29 35.32 -16.08
CA LEU A 252 -31.71 36.56 -15.45
C LEU A 252 -32.43 36.32 -14.11
N ASP A 253 -33.38 35.38 -14.07
CA ASP A 253 -34.11 35.03 -12.85
C ASP A 253 -33.18 34.52 -11.74
N SER A 254 -32.37 33.50 -12.05
CA SER A 254 -31.45 32.90 -11.09
C SER A 254 -30.39 33.90 -10.60
N LEU A 255 -29.81 34.69 -11.50
CA LEU A 255 -28.78 35.67 -11.15
C LEU A 255 -29.34 36.84 -10.34
N SER A 256 -30.55 37.30 -10.66
CA SER A 256 -31.23 38.37 -9.90
C SER A 256 -31.56 37.89 -8.48
N ARG A 257 -31.91 36.60 -8.34
CA ARG A 257 -32.08 35.96 -7.03
C ARG A 257 -30.73 35.84 -6.30
N ALA A 258 -29.68 35.39 -6.97
CA ALA A 258 -28.33 35.28 -6.39
C ALA A 258 -27.85 36.63 -5.84
N GLN A 259 -28.00 37.71 -6.62
CA GLN A 259 -27.65 39.06 -6.18
C GLN A 259 -28.35 39.45 -4.87
N LYS A 260 -29.65 39.17 -4.74
CA LYS A 260 -30.42 39.44 -3.50
C LYS A 260 -29.97 38.56 -2.34
N LEU A 261 -29.62 37.30 -2.60
CA LEU A 261 -29.22 36.32 -1.58
C LEU A 261 -27.85 36.65 -0.97
N PHE A 262 -26.91 37.18 -1.75
CA PHE A 262 -25.61 37.63 -1.22
C PHE A 262 -25.69 39.02 -0.57
N GLY A 263 -26.64 39.86 -0.99
CA GLY A 263 -26.81 41.21 -0.42
C GLY A 263 -25.53 42.03 -0.46
N ASN A 264 -25.26 42.81 0.60
CA ASN A 264 -24.01 43.54 0.81
C ASN A 264 -23.05 42.79 1.75
N ASP A 265 -23.16 41.47 1.82
CA ASP A 265 -22.28 40.69 2.70
C ASP A 265 -20.83 40.79 2.21
N ARG A 266 -19.96 41.38 3.04
CA ARG A 266 -18.53 41.54 2.76
C ARG A 266 -17.84 40.18 2.58
N ASN A 267 -18.38 39.13 3.21
CA ASN A 267 -17.83 37.79 3.19
C ASN A 267 -18.06 37.07 1.84
N GLU A 268 -19.00 37.56 1.04
CA GLU A 268 -19.43 36.97 -0.25
C GLU A 268 -19.21 37.90 -1.44
N ILE A 269 -18.35 38.91 -1.28
CA ILE A 269 -18.19 40.00 -2.25
C ILE A 269 -17.73 39.53 -3.64
N ILE A 270 -16.95 38.45 -3.73
CA ILE A 270 -16.53 37.84 -5.00
C ILE A 270 -17.69 37.12 -5.69
N SER A 271 -18.51 36.40 -4.93
CA SER A 271 -19.74 35.76 -5.44
C SER A 271 -20.71 36.81 -5.97
N LEU A 272 -20.81 37.95 -5.28
CA LEU A 272 -21.58 39.11 -5.72
C LEU A 272 -21.01 39.74 -7.01
N ALA A 273 -19.68 39.82 -7.16
CA ALA A 273 -19.06 40.27 -8.41
C ALA A 273 -19.40 39.36 -9.58
N PHE A 274 -19.40 38.03 -9.40
CA PHE A 274 -19.87 37.10 -10.42
C PHE A 274 -21.34 37.29 -10.76
N ALA A 275 -22.20 37.50 -9.75
CA ALA A 275 -23.62 37.78 -9.99
C ALA A 275 -23.79 39.03 -10.86
N HIS A 276 -23.11 40.13 -10.53
CA HIS A 276 -23.14 41.35 -11.33
C HIS A 276 -22.55 41.18 -12.73
N LEU A 277 -21.40 40.51 -12.87
CA LEU A 277 -20.79 40.23 -14.17
C LEU A 277 -21.79 39.54 -15.11
N TYR A 278 -22.38 38.44 -14.65
CA TYR A 278 -23.27 37.65 -15.47
C TYR A 278 -24.65 38.31 -15.63
N LEU A 279 -25.13 39.12 -14.67
CA LEU A 279 -26.31 39.96 -14.85
C LEU A 279 -26.08 41.01 -15.94
N GLY A 280 -24.94 41.69 -15.93
CA GLY A 280 -24.56 42.67 -16.94
C GLY A 280 -24.49 42.03 -18.33
N LYS A 281 -23.77 40.90 -18.44
CA LYS A 281 -23.69 40.11 -19.68
C LYS A 281 -25.08 39.65 -20.17
N THR A 282 -25.93 39.17 -19.26
CA THR A 282 -27.31 38.73 -19.59
C THR A 282 -28.19 39.90 -20.04
N ASN A 283 -28.15 41.02 -19.31
CA ASN A 283 -28.91 42.22 -19.64
C ASN A 283 -28.50 42.79 -21.00
N LYS A 284 -27.20 42.81 -21.31
CA LYS A 284 -26.69 43.25 -22.62
C LYS A 284 -27.31 42.44 -23.76
N VAL A 285 -27.31 41.12 -23.66
CA VAL A 285 -27.93 40.23 -24.68
C VAL A 285 -29.45 40.44 -24.78
N LEU A 286 -30.10 40.78 -23.67
CA LEU A 286 -31.53 41.07 -23.62
C LEU A 286 -31.89 42.53 -23.98
N ASN A 287 -30.93 43.33 -24.45
CA ASN A 287 -31.11 44.77 -24.74
C ASN A 287 -31.65 45.57 -23.54
N ARG A 288 -31.13 45.28 -22.34
CA ARG A 288 -31.43 45.98 -21.08
C ARG A 288 -30.20 46.71 -20.55
N SER A 289 -30.40 47.66 -19.64
CA SER A 289 -29.29 48.35 -18.96
C SER A 289 -28.34 47.36 -18.29
N SER A 290 -27.07 47.41 -18.68
CA SER A 290 -26.00 46.53 -18.20
C SER A 290 -24.88 47.27 -17.48
N ILE A 291 -24.69 48.56 -17.78
CA ILE A 291 -23.55 49.36 -17.30
C ILE A 291 -23.47 49.43 -15.77
N GLU A 292 -24.60 49.56 -15.06
CA GLU A 292 -24.62 49.59 -13.60
C GLU A 292 -24.02 48.32 -12.99
N ASN A 293 -24.28 47.16 -13.60
CA ASN A 293 -23.71 45.90 -13.14
C ASN A 293 -22.18 45.86 -13.34
N PHE A 294 -21.70 46.32 -14.49
CA PHE A 294 -20.28 46.36 -14.79
C PHE A 294 -19.52 47.34 -13.88
N LEU A 295 -20.10 48.50 -13.59
CA LEU A 295 -19.56 49.45 -12.62
C LEU A 295 -19.50 48.88 -11.20
N LYS A 296 -20.44 47.99 -10.82
CA LYS A 296 -20.39 47.28 -9.55
C LYS A 296 -19.23 46.27 -9.49
N VAL A 297 -18.93 45.58 -10.58
CA VAL A 297 -17.76 44.69 -10.64
C VAL A 297 -16.47 45.50 -10.45
N ASP A 298 -16.31 46.63 -11.14
CA ASP A 298 -15.16 47.53 -10.97
C ASP A 298 -15.01 48.02 -9.51
N SER A 299 -16.12 48.47 -8.89
CA SER A 299 -16.11 48.90 -7.49
C SER A 299 -15.68 47.78 -6.53
N ILE A 300 -16.04 46.53 -6.81
CA ILE A 300 -15.60 45.38 -6.01
C ILE A 300 -14.11 45.15 -6.20
N LEU A 301 -13.59 45.19 -7.44
CA LEU A 301 -12.17 45.04 -7.73
C LEU A 301 -11.31 46.11 -7.02
N GLU A 302 -11.81 47.33 -6.90
CA GLU A 302 -11.13 48.39 -6.14
C GLU A 302 -11.00 48.09 -4.65
N VAL A 303 -12.03 47.48 -4.07
CA VAL A 303 -12.06 47.17 -2.63
C VAL A 303 -11.24 45.93 -2.32
N THR A 304 -11.30 44.91 -3.17
CA THR A 304 -10.70 43.59 -2.86
C THR A 304 -9.30 43.43 -3.42
N GLU A 305 -8.99 44.05 -4.56
CA GLU A 305 -7.82 43.76 -5.39
C GLU A 305 -7.66 42.27 -5.78
N ASP A 306 -8.71 41.46 -5.61
CA ASP A 306 -8.76 40.05 -6.03
C ASP A 306 -9.22 39.97 -7.49
N VAL A 307 -8.25 40.09 -8.40
CA VAL A 307 -8.52 40.22 -9.84
C VAL A 307 -8.54 38.85 -10.53
N LEU A 308 -9.72 38.26 -10.60
CA LEU A 308 -9.96 37.10 -11.46
C LEU A 308 -9.99 37.55 -12.94
N PRO A 309 -9.36 36.79 -13.87
CA PRO A 309 -9.26 37.19 -15.28
C PRO A 309 -10.61 37.51 -15.94
N GLU A 310 -11.68 36.84 -15.52
CA GLU A 310 -13.03 37.03 -16.09
C GLU A 310 -13.66 38.37 -15.72
N PHE A 311 -13.28 38.95 -14.57
CA PHE A 311 -13.79 40.27 -14.17
C PHE A 311 -13.25 41.39 -15.05
N LEU A 312 -12.13 41.16 -15.76
CA LEU A 312 -11.55 42.15 -16.66
C LEU A 312 -12.37 42.34 -17.94
N ASP A 313 -13.26 41.40 -18.27
CA ASP A 313 -14.15 41.50 -19.44
C ASP A 313 -15.03 42.75 -19.39
N VAL A 314 -15.36 43.24 -18.19
CA VAL A 314 -16.28 44.38 -18.00
C VAL A 314 -15.72 45.69 -18.54
N TYR A 315 -14.39 45.83 -18.63
CA TYR A 315 -13.77 47.11 -19.04
C TYR A 315 -14.00 47.44 -20.51
N ALA A 316 -14.16 46.43 -21.37
CA ALA A 316 -14.55 46.66 -22.76
C ALA A 316 -15.94 47.32 -22.83
N ASP A 317 -16.91 46.76 -22.08
CA ASP A 317 -18.27 47.29 -22.02
C ASP A 317 -18.35 48.68 -21.38
N ILE A 318 -17.57 48.93 -20.32
CA ILE A 318 -17.49 50.24 -19.67
C ILE A 318 -16.87 51.28 -20.62
N ASN A 319 -15.82 50.90 -21.36
CA ASN A 319 -15.17 51.78 -22.32
C ASN A 319 -16.11 52.14 -23.48
N ASP A 320 -16.80 51.16 -24.07
CA ASP A 320 -17.78 51.37 -25.13
C ASP A 320 -18.90 52.34 -24.68
N TYR A 321 -19.41 52.16 -23.46
CA TYR A 321 -20.41 53.06 -22.89
C TYR A 321 -19.93 54.52 -22.81
N TYR A 322 -18.70 54.76 -22.36
CA TYR A 322 -18.17 56.13 -22.28
C TYR A 322 -17.74 56.71 -23.64
N ILE A 323 -17.41 55.87 -24.62
CA ILE A 323 -17.25 56.28 -26.02
C ILE A 323 -18.58 56.81 -26.57
N GLU A 324 -19.67 56.05 -26.41
CA GLU A 324 -21.00 56.45 -26.86
C GLU A 324 -21.48 57.75 -26.19
N LYS A 325 -21.17 57.92 -24.90
CA LYS A 325 -21.46 59.17 -24.15
C LYS A 325 -20.54 60.33 -24.50
N LYS A 326 -19.47 60.11 -25.27
CA LYS A 326 -18.42 61.09 -25.58
C LYS A 326 -17.75 61.66 -24.32
N ASP A 327 -17.66 60.86 -23.25
CA ASP A 327 -17.04 61.24 -21.98
C ASP A 327 -15.59 60.74 -21.93
N LEU A 328 -14.70 61.53 -22.53
CA LEU A 328 -13.27 61.21 -22.61
C LEU A 328 -12.59 61.10 -21.24
N LYS A 329 -13.11 61.81 -20.23
CA LYS A 329 -12.52 61.80 -18.88
C LYS A 329 -12.75 60.44 -18.23
N ASN A 330 -13.98 59.96 -18.23
CA ASN A 330 -14.28 58.64 -17.68
C ASN A 330 -13.71 57.52 -18.55
N GLN A 331 -13.69 57.67 -19.88
CA GLN A 331 -13.02 56.74 -20.76
C GLN A 331 -11.54 56.54 -20.36
N LEU A 332 -10.77 57.62 -20.24
CA LEU A 332 -9.37 57.55 -19.81
C LEU A 332 -9.22 56.98 -18.40
N HIS A 333 -10.13 57.31 -17.48
CA HIS A 333 -10.13 56.77 -16.12
C HIS A 333 -10.25 55.24 -16.13
N TYR A 334 -11.21 54.68 -16.86
CA TYR A 334 -11.44 53.23 -16.90
C TYR A 334 -10.36 52.46 -17.68
N ILE A 335 -9.78 53.05 -18.73
CA ILE A 335 -8.59 52.47 -19.41
C ILE A 335 -7.41 52.35 -18.42
N LYS A 336 -7.18 53.37 -17.58
CA LYS A 336 -6.12 53.32 -16.55
C LYS A 336 -6.41 52.25 -15.49
N LYS A 337 -7.66 52.10 -15.06
CA LYS A 337 -8.09 51.04 -14.13
C LYS A 337 -7.89 49.65 -14.72
N GLU A 338 -8.34 49.45 -15.96
CA GLU A 338 -8.14 48.18 -16.66
C GLU A 338 -6.65 47.80 -16.71
N LYS A 339 -5.77 48.75 -17.05
CA LYS A 339 -4.32 48.55 -17.03
C LYS A 339 -3.81 48.17 -15.63
N LYS A 340 -4.25 48.87 -14.57
CA LYS A 340 -3.92 48.53 -13.17
C LYS A 340 -4.29 47.08 -12.86
N PHE A 341 -5.55 46.70 -13.10
CA PHE A 341 -6.05 45.38 -12.74
C PHE A 341 -5.50 44.26 -13.62
N ARG A 342 -5.27 44.49 -14.92
CA ARG A 342 -4.55 43.54 -15.78
C ARG A 342 -3.16 43.23 -15.24
N ASN A 343 -2.40 44.25 -14.82
CA ASN A 343 -1.09 44.05 -14.24
C ASN A 343 -1.14 43.23 -12.94
N ILE A 344 -2.09 43.52 -12.05
CA ILE A 344 -2.34 42.74 -10.83
C ILE A 344 -2.66 41.28 -11.18
N SER A 345 -3.60 41.06 -12.10
CA SER A 345 -4.02 39.71 -12.51
C SER A 345 -2.88 38.90 -13.13
N GLN A 346 -2.09 39.51 -14.01
CA GLN A 346 -0.95 38.87 -14.66
C GLN A 346 0.13 38.48 -13.64
N THR A 347 0.50 39.42 -12.75
CA THR A 347 1.53 39.18 -11.73
C THR A 347 1.11 38.04 -10.81
N ASN A 348 -0.14 38.05 -10.33
CA ASN A 348 -0.68 37.00 -9.47
C ASN A 348 -0.74 35.64 -10.19
N TYR A 349 -1.11 35.62 -11.47
CA TYR A 349 -1.19 34.41 -12.27
C TYR A 349 0.19 33.76 -12.48
N GLU A 350 1.19 34.53 -12.94
CA GLU A 350 2.55 34.02 -13.21
C GLU A 350 3.20 33.44 -11.94
N ASP A 351 3.10 34.18 -10.83
CA ASP A 351 3.61 33.73 -9.53
C ASP A 351 2.91 32.46 -9.04
N LEU A 352 1.59 32.37 -9.23
CA LEU A 352 0.79 31.23 -8.77
C LEU A 352 1.03 29.99 -9.62
N VAL A 353 1.11 30.11 -10.94
CA VAL A 353 1.46 29.00 -11.84
C VAL A 353 2.83 28.44 -11.46
N LYS A 354 3.84 29.30 -11.32
CA LYS A 354 5.18 28.87 -10.91
C LYS A 354 5.14 28.12 -9.59
N ASN A 355 4.44 28.66 -8.58
CA ASN A 355 4.37 28.05 -7.26
C ASN A 355 3.61 26.70 -7.27
N ILE A 356 2.52 26.57 -8.02
CA ILE A 356 1.81 25.28 -8.16
C ILE A 356 2.71 24.23 -8.78
N VAL A 357 3.43 24.57 -9.85
CA VAL A 357 4.35 23.63 -10.50
C VAL A 357 5.46 23.23 -9.53
N THR A 358 6.17 24.20 -8.93
CA THR A 358 7.36 23.90 -8.14
C THR A 358 7.05 23.29 -6.78
N ASN A 359 6.01 23.77 -6.09
CA ASN A 359 5.79 23.44 -4.68
C ASN A 359 4.66 22.43 -4.45
N TYR A 360 3.88 22.10 -5.47
CA TYR A 360 2.79 21.11 -5.35
C TYR A 360 2.91 20.00 -6.39
N ASP A 361 2.85 20.30 -7.68
CA ASP A 361 2.85 19.29 -8.74
C ASP A 361 4.15 18.46 -8.72
N ASN A 362 5.31 19.12 -8.59
CA ASN A 362 6.59 18.41 -8.50
C ASN A 362 6.69 17.54 -7.23
N LYS A 363 6.23 18.05 -6.08
CA LYS A 363 6.23 17.26 -4.84
C LYS A 363 5.33 16.02 -4.94
N LEU A 364 4.16 16.18 -5.56
CA LEU A 364 3.24 15.07 -5.80
C LEU A 364 3.89 14.03 -6.72
N LEU A 365 4.56 14.48 -7.78
CA LEU A 365 5.30 13.62 -8.71
C LEU A 365 6.43 12.87 -7.99
N GLU A 366 7.23 13.56 -7.16
CA GLU A 366 8.30 12.95 -6.37
C GLU A 366 7.74 11.85 -5.47
N LYS A 367 6.62 12.11 -4.78
CA LYS A 367 5.96 11.12 -3.92
C LYS A 367 5.40 9.92 -4.70
N GLU A 368 4.83 10.15 -5.88
CA GLU A 368 4.40 9.07 -6.77
C GLU A 368 5.60 8.24 -7.26
N MET A 369 6.70 8.89 -7.64
CA MET A 369 7.95 8.21 -8.01
C MET A 369 8.50 7.37 -6.86
N GLU A 370 8.54 7.90 -5.64
CA GLU A 370 8.98 7.17 -4.45
C GLU A 370 8.13 5.92 -4.20
N LYS A 371 6.81 6.03 -4.36
CA LYS A 371 5.88 4.90 -4.23
C LYS A 371 6.15 3.82 -5.28
N ILE A 372 6.36 4.21 -6.54
CA ILE A 372 6.70 3.30 -7.63
C ILE A 372 8.06 2.63 -7.36
N ILE A 373 9.07 3.39 -6.94
CA ILE A 373 10.39 2.87 -6.58
C ILE A 373 10.28 1.88 -5.42
N ALA A 374 9.48 2.17 -4.41
CA ALA A 374 9.24 1.26 -3.29
C ALA A 374 8.55 -0.04 -3.75
N GLU A 375 7.58 0.06 -4.66
CA GLU A 375 6.93 -1.12 -5.25
C GLU A 375 7.93 -1.97 -6.05
N ILE A 376 8.80 -1.33 -6.85
CA ILE A 376 9.86 -2.01 -7.59
C ILE A 376 10.82 -2.72 -6.62
N LYS A 377 11.32 -2.02 -5.59
CA LYS A 377 12.21 -2.62 -4.58
C LYS A 377 11.56 -3.81 -3.85
N SER A 378 10.26 -3.74 -3.58
CA SER A 378 9.54 -4.85 -2.96
C SER A 378 9.52 -6.11 -3.83
N LYS A 379 9.43 -5.95 -5.16
CA LYS A 379 9.49 -7.06 -6.13
C LYS A 379 10.90 -7.64 -6.23
N ASP A 380 11.95 -6.81 -6.16
CA ASP A 380 13.34 -7.28 -6.15
C ASP A 380 13.67 -8.14 -4.91
N ASN A 381 13.16 -7.76 -3.73
CA ASN A 381 13.34 -8.54 -2.51
C ASN A 381 12.73 -9.96 -2.63
N ILE A 382 11.59 -10.10 -3.33
CA ILE A 382 10.98 -11.41 -3.58
C ILE A 382 11.90 -12.28 -4.44
N ILE A 383 12.51 -11.71 -5.48
CA ILE A 383 13.45 -12.42 -6.35
C ILE A 383 14.65 -12.93 -5.54
N ILE A 384 15.22 -12.10 -4.66
CA ILE A 384 16.35 -12.49 -3.79
C ILE A 384 15.95 -13.64 -2.85
N ILE A 385 14.77 -13.58 -2.22
CA ILE A 385 14.27 -14.64 -1.32
C ILE A 385 14.10 -15.97 -2.07
N VAL A 386 13.57 -15.93 -3.29
CA VAL A 386 13.41 -17.12 -4.14
C VAL A 386 14.77 -17.71 -4.50
N LEU A 387 15.74 -16.88 -4.89
CA LEU A 387 17.10 -17.33 -5.21
C LEU A 387 17.81 -17.96 -4.00
N LEU A 388 17.69 -17.36 -2.81
CA LEU A 388 18.24 -17.92 -1.56
C LEU A 388 17.58 -19.25 -1.18
N SER A 389 16.25 -19.35 -1.38
CA SER A 389 15.51 -20.59 -1.13
C SER A 389 15.96 -21.71 -2.09
N LEU A 390 16.19 -21.40 -3.37
CA LEU A 390 16.75 -22.34 -4.35
C LEU A 390 18.18 -22.74 -4.00
N LEU A 391 19.02 -21.80 -3.56
CA LEU A 391 20.40 -22.06 -3.14
C LEU A 391 20.43 -23.01 -1.92
N LEU A 392 19.57 -22.79 -0.93
CA LEU A 392 19.44 -23.65 0.24
C LEU A 392 18.94 -25.05 -0.14
N ALA A 393 17.93 -25.14 -1.02
CA ALA A 393 17.45 -26.43 -1.52
C ALA A 393 18.55 -27.20 -2.27
N PHE A 394 19.34 -26.49 -3.10
CA PHE A 394 20.46 -27.07 -3.82
C PHE A 394 21.58 -27.53 -2.88
N GLY A 395 21.94 -26.73 -1.89
CA GLY A 395 22.91 -27.10 -0.84
C GLY A 395 22.45 -28.32 -0.03
N GLY A 396 21.16 -28.38 0.33
CA GLY A 396 20.56 -29.52 1.01
C GLY A 396 20.58 -30.80 0.16
N ALA A 397 20.31 -30.69 -1.15
CA ALA A 397 20.41 -31.80 -2.08
C ALA A 397 21.85 -32.31 -2.19
N ILE A 398 22.83 -31.41 -2.34
CA ILE A 398 24.25 -31.74 -2.36
C ILE A 398 24.67 -32.47 -1.08
N TYR A 399 24.32 -31.93 0.08
CA TYR A 399 24.62 -32.54 1.37
C TYR A 399 24.03 -33.95 1.48
N TYR A 400 22.77 -34.14 1.08
CA TYR A 400 22.11 -35.45 1.04
C TYR A 400 22.86 -36.44 0.13
N PHE A 401 23.27 -36.02 -1.07
CA PHE A 401 24.02 -36.86 -2.00
C PHE A 401 25.38 -37.28 -1.43
N PHE A 402 26.13 -36.35 -0.83
CA PHE A 402 27.42 -36.66 -0.19
C PHE A 402 27.26 -37.61 1.00
N ARG A 403 26.29 -37.35 1.89
CA ARG A 403 26.00 -38.22 3.03
C ARG A 403 25.67 -39.64 2.57
N LYS A 404 24.82 -39.77 1.54
CA LYS A 404 24.45 -41.05 0.93
C LYS A 404 25.66 -41.79 0.35
N GLN A 405 26.58 -41.06 -0.28
CA GLN A 405 27.81 -41.64 -0.83
C GLN A 405 28.72 -42.20 0.27
N VAL A 406 28.90 -41.47 1.37
CA VAL A 406 29.68 -41.92 2.54
C VAL A 406 29.07 -43.19 3.15
N ILE A 407 27.75 -43.21 3.36
CA ILE A 407 27.05 -44.38 3.91
C ILE A 407 27.22 -45.61 3.00
N ASN A 408 27.08 -45.43 1.69
CA ASN A 408 27.26 -46.54 0.74
C ASN A 408 28.69 -47.08 0.72
N LYS A 409 29.71 -46.22 0.87
CA LYS A 409 31.11 -46.66 1.02
C LYS A 409 31.30 -47.49 2.30
N LYS A 410 30.77 -47.03 3.44
CA LYS A 410 30.85 -47.78 4.71
C LYS A 410 30.21 -49.18 4.58
N ARG A 411 29.02 -49.27 3.96
CA ARG A 411 28.33 -50.54 3.69
C ARG A 411 29.14 -51.46 2.78
N PHE A 412 29.77 -50.90 1.74
CA PHE A 412 30.65 -51.66 0.84
C PHE A 412 31.83 -52.29 1.58
N HIS A 413 32.56 -51.52 2.41
CA HIS A 413 33.68 -52.05 3.18
C HIS A 413 33.24 -53.12 4.19
N LYS A 414 32.08 -52.93 4.84
CA LYS A 414 31.50 -53.94 5.74
C LYS A 414 31.26 -55.28 5.03
N LEU A 415 30.66 -55.25 3.83
CA LEU A 415 30.39 -56.46 3.05
C LEU A 415 31.68 -57.18 2.64
N LEU A 416 32.75 -56.44 2.32
CA LEU A 416 34.03 -57.07 2.00
C LEU A 416 34.70 -57.71 3.22
N ALA A 417 34.68 -57.04 4.36
CA ALA A 417 35.21 -57.60 5.60
C ALA A 417 34.47 -58.89 6.00
N GLU A 418 33.14 -58.93 5.85
CA GLU A 418 32.34 -60.13 6.09
C GLU A 418 32.70 -61.28 5.12
N GLN A 419 33.09 -60.98 3.88
CA GLN A 419 33.55 -61.98 2.91
C GLN A 419 34.97 -62.48 3.21
N GLU A 420 35.87 -61.60 3.65
CA GLU A 420 37.23 -61.96 4.07
C GLU A 420 37.21 -62.84 5.33
N GLN A 421 36.37 -62.50 6.32
CA GLN A 421 36.17 -63.34 7.52
C GLN A 421 35.56 -64.71 7.21
N LYS A 422 34.61 -64.81 6.26
CA LYS A 422 34.07 -66.09 5.81
C LYS A 422 35.14 -66.99 5.15
N LYS A 423 36.03 -66.41 4.34
CA LYS A 423 37.16 -67.14 3.73
C LYS A 423 38.20 -67.61 4.75
N GLU A 424 38.43 -66.87 5.83
CA GLU A 424 39.31 -67.32 6.93
C GLU A 424 38.65 -68.39 7.82
N SER A 425 37.34 -68.29 8.04
CA SER A 425 36.57 -69.27 8.81
C SER A 425 36.46 -70.63 8.09
N GLU A 426 36.46 -70.64 6.75
CA GLU A 426 36.48 -71.87 5.94
C GLU A 426 37.84 -72.60 5.95
N LYS A 427 38.94 -71.98 6.44
CA LYS A 427 40.25 -72.63 6.64
C LYS A 427 40.49 -73.20 8.04
N LYS A 428 39.53 -73.05 8.97
CA LYS A 428 39.53 -73.70 10.28
C LYS A 428 38.15 -74.28 10.57
N VAL A 429 37.90 -75.52 10.14
CA VAL A 429 36.80 -76.32 10.66
C VAL A 429 37.39 -77.45 11.47
N VAL A 430 37.21 -77.45 12.80
CA VAL A 430 36.55 -78.53 13.55
C VAL A 430 35.99 -77.99 14.89
N LYS A 431 34.71 -78.30 15.16
CA LYS A 431 33.98 -78.35 16.45
C LYS A 431 33.61 -77.03 17.17
N LYS A 432 32.34 -76.63 17.00
CA LYS A 432 31.25 -76.73 18.01
C LYS A 432 30.07 -75.87 17.54
N VAL A 433 28.99 -76.51 17.12
CA VAL A 433 27.63 -75.94 17.18
C VAL A 433 26.74 -77.03 17.76
N THR A 434 26.73 -77.09 19.09
CA THR A 434 25.71 -77.81 19.86
C THR A 434 25.50 -76.98 21.12
N THR A 435 24.74 -75.89 21.01
CA THR A 435 23.93 -75.26 22.08
C THR A 435 23.30 -73.98 21.56
N ALA A 436 22.06 -73.72 21.98
CA ALA A 436 21.17 -72.60 21.62
C ALA A 436 20.24 -72.81 20.41
N VAL A 437 19.47 -73.90 20.40
CA VAL A 437 18.07 -73.89 19.93
C VAL A 437 17.23 -74.72 20.92
N GLU A 438 17.37 -74.46 22.22
CA GLU A 438 16.37 -74.94 23.19
C GLU A 438 15.24 -73.92 23.23
N ASN A 439 14.02 -74.41 22.98
CA ASN A 439 12.73 -73.77 23.21
C ASN A 439 12.25 -72.71 22.20
N THR A 440 11.91 -73.09 20.95
CA THR A 440 10.91 -72.32 20.18
C THR A 440 10.18 -73.03 19.04
N ILE A 441 10.02 -74.36 19.05
CA ILE A 441 9.10 -75.04 18.10
C ILE A 441 8.19 -76.02 18.87
N LYS A 442 7.25 -75.49 19.67
CA LYS A 442 6.39 -76.27 20.60
C LYS A 442 5.40 -77.26 19.97
N GLU A 443 5.38 -77.39 18.64
CA GLU A 443 4.38 -78.19 17.90
C GLU A 443 5.00 -79.21 16.92
N LEU A 444 6.33 -79.41 16.95
CA LEU A 444 7.01 -80.42 16.14
C LEU A 444 7.95 -81.26 17.01
N PRO A 445 8.09 -82.57 16.74
CA PRO A 445 9.07 -83.41 17.43
C PRO A 445 10.49 -82.83 17.28
N GLU A 446 11.23 -82.76 18.38
CA GLU A 446 12.58 -82.17 18.42
C GLU A 446 13.55 -82.88 17.46
N ASP A 447 13.46 -84.20 17.36
CA ASP A 447 14.24 -85.02 16.42
C ASP A 447 13.98 -84.64 14.95
N LEU A 448 12.73 -84.30 14.61
CA LEU A 448 12.35 -83.89 13.25
C LEU A 448 12.86 -82.48 12.95
N VAL A 449 12.84 -81.57 13.91
CA VAL A 449 13.40 -80.22 13.76
C VAL A 449 14.92 -80.31 13.53
N ASN A 450 15.62 -81.10 14.34
CA ASN A 450 17.06 -81.29 14.23
C ASN A 450 17.46 -81.94 12.89
N ASP A 451 16.72 -82.97 12.45
CA ASP A 451 16.93 -83.60 11.13
C ASP A 451 16.71 -82.59 9.98
N ILE A 452 15.65 -81.77 10.04
CA ILE A 452 15.40 -80.73 9.03
C ILE A 452 16.52 -79.69 9.05
N LEU A 453 17.01 -79.26 10.22
CA LEU A 453 18.09 -78.27 10.33
C LEU A 453 19.42 -78.79 9.81
N GLU A 454 19.77 -80.04 10.09
CA GLU A 454 20.99 -80.65 9.57
C GLU A 454 20.94 -80.75 8.03
N LYS A 455 19.80 -81.22 7.50
CA LYS A 455 19.55 -81.30 6.06
C LYS A 455 19.51 -79.92 5.39
N LEU A 456 18.94 -78.91 6.05
CA LEU A 456 18.89 -77.54 5.57
C LEU A 456 20.30 -76.91 5.56
N THR A 457 21.13 -77.20 6.57
CA THR A 457 22.53 -76.77 6.61
C THR A 457 23.33 -77.40 5.47
N LYS A 458 23.12 -78.70 5.19
CA LYS A 458 23.70 -79.38 4.02
C LYS A 458 23.20 -78.79 2.71
N PHE A 459 21.95 -78.34 2.63
CA PHE A 459 21.43 -77.65 1.45
C PHE A 459 22.08 -76.28 1.24
N GLU A 460 22.31 -75.50 2.31
CA GLU A 460 22.97 -74.19 2.26
C GLU A 460 24.41 -74.28 1.73
N THR A 461 25.11 -75.39 1.95
CA THR A 461 26.46 -75.64 1.41
C THR A 461 26.47 -76.10 -0.04
N THR A 462 25.30 -76.35 -0.65
CA THR A 462 25.18 -76.70 -2.07
C THR A 462 24.72 -75.50 -2.89
N ASP A 463 25.15 -75.40 -4.16
CA ASP A 463 24.70 -74.34 -5.06
C ASP A 463 23.28 -74.57 -5.64
N LYS A 464 22.54 -75.57 -5.15
CA LYS A 464 21.22 -75.95 -5.68
C LYS A 464 20.18 -74.82 -5.59
N PHE A 465 20.30 -73.93 -4.61
CA PHE A 465 19.41 -72.78 -4.45
C PHE A 465 19.43 -71.81 -5.65
N VAL A 466 20.48 -71.85 -6.48
CA VAL A 466 20.63 -71.04 -7.70
C VAL A 466 19.76 -71.56 -8.85
N LYS A 467 19.25 -72.80 -8.77
CA LYS A 467 18.41 -73.39 -9.82
C LYS A 467 17.16 -72.54 -10.10
N LYS A 468 16.87 -72.32 -11.39
CA LYS A 468 15.68 -71.58 -11.83
C LYS A 468 14.41 -72.31 -11.36
N LYS A 469 13.42 -71.54 -10.89
CA LYS A 469 12.13 -72.04 -10.37
C LYS A 469 12.25 -72.99 -9.16
N TYR A 470 13.27 -72.82 -8.31
CA TYR A 470 13.37 -73.55 -7.04
C TYR A 470 12.25 -73.14 -6.06
N THR A 471 11.43 -74.08 -5.61
CA THR A 471 10.25 -73.82 -4.76
C THR A 471 10.29 -74.58 -3.42
N LEU A 472 9.51 -74.11 -2.45
CA LEU A 472 9.40 -74.75 -1.13
C LEU A 472 9.00 -76.24 -1.21
N PRO A 473 8.00 -76.64 -2.02
CA PRO A 473 7.66 -78.06 -2.18
C PRO A 473 8.81 -78.90 -2.74
N GLN A 474 9.64 -78.34 -3.63
CA GLN A 474 10.80 -79.05 -4.17
C GLN A 474 11.85 -79.30 -3.09
N LEU A 475 12.19 -78.27 -2.28
CA LEU A 475 13.12 -78.45 -1.18
C LEU A 475 12.57 -79.42 -0.13
N ALA A 476 11.28 -79.30 0.23
CA ALA A 476 10.65 -80.21 1.19
C ALA A 476 10.76 -81.67 0.74
N LYS A 477 10.50 -81.96 -0.55
CA LYS A 477 10.67 -83.28 -1.13
C LYS A 477 12.13 -83.74 -1.09
N GLU A 478 13.09 -82.88 -1.43
CA GLU A 478 14.53 -83.22 -1.38
C GLU A 478 15.03 -83.50 0.04
N LEU A 479 14.47 -82.85 1.05
CA LEU A 479 14.81 -83.07 2.46
C LEU A 479 14.00 -84.21 3.12
N ASN A 480 13.15 -84.91 2.35
CA ASN A 480 12.20 -85.93 2.84
C ASN A 480 11.29 -85.41 3.98
N THR A 481 10.74 -84.21 3.81
CA THR A 481 9.76 -83.58 4.72
C THR A 481 8.58 -82.98 3.95
N ASN A 482 7.64 -82.33 4.64
CA ASN A 482 6.55 -81.58 4.00
C ASN A 482 6.80 -80.06 4.02
N GLY A 483 6.15 -79.33 3.10
CA GLY A 483 6.34 -77.88 2.96
C GLY A 483 5.94 -77.09 4.20
N THR A 484 4.96 -77.57 4.97
CA THR A 484 4.48 -76.93 6.19
C THR A 484 5.57 -76.94 7.28
N TYR A 485 6.18 -78.10 7.51
CA TYR A 485 7.24 -78.26 8.52
C TYR A 485 8.50 -77.49 8.13
N LEU A 486 8.92 -77.59 6.88
CA LEU A 486 10.08 -76.85 6.38
C LEU A 486 9.88 -75.32 6.45
N SER A 487 8.71 -74.81 6.05
CA SER A 487 8.43 -73.38 6.15
C SER A 487 8.38 -72.92 7.60
N LYS A 488 7.84 -73.74 8.51
CA LYS A 488 7.78 -73.42 9.94
C LYS A 488 9.18 -73.35 10.53
N VAL A 489 10.03 -74.34 10.27
CA VAL A 489 11.44 -74.34 10.73
C VAL A 489 12.21 -73.14 10.17
N ILE A 490 12.06 -72.81 8.89
CA ILE A 490 12.73 -71.63 8.29
C ILE A 490 12.21 -70.33 8.91
N ASN A 491 10.89 -70.19 9.09
CA ASN A 491 10.31 -69.00 9.70
C ASN A 491 10.80 -68.80 11.13
N GLU A 492 10.80 -69.85 11.95
CA GLU A 492 11.18 -69.77 13.36
C GLU A 492 12.70 -69.60 13.55
N VAL A 493 13.52 -70.33 12.79
CA VAL A 493 14.98 -70.34 12.99
C VAL A 493 15.67 -69.22 12.23
N LYS A 494 15.24 -68.94 10.99
CA LYS A 494 15.85 -67.90 10.15
C LYS A 494 15.10 -66.57 10.21
N GLN A 495 13.93 -66.51 10.89
CA GLN A 495 13.12 -65.31 11.08
C GLN A 495 12.69 -64.65 9.75
N VAL A 496 12.55 -65.46 8.69
CA VAL A 496 12.16 -65.01 7.35
C VAL A 496 11.34 -66.09 6.64
N ASN A 497 10.44 -65.67 5.74
CA ASN A 497 9.74 -66.62 4.86
C ASN A 497 10.68 -67.30 3.85
N PHE A 498 10.28 -68.46 3.34
CA PHE A 498 11.07 -69.25 2.39
C PHE A 498 11.58 -68.44 1.18
N ALA A 499 10.74 -67.56 0.62
CA ALA A 499 11.13 -66.75 -0.54
C ALA A 499 12.25 -65.75 -0.19
N ASN A 500 12.16 -65.08 0.97
CA ASN A 500 13.20 -64.20 1.47
C ASN A 500 14.46 -64.97 1.87
N TYR A 501 14.32 -66.12 2.52
CA TYR A 501 15.42 -67.03 2.86
C TYR A 501 16.21 -67.44 1.60
N LEU A 502 15.52 -67.95 0.59
CA LEU A 502 16.12 -68.35 -0.67
C LEU A 502 16.80 -67.18 -1.38
N ASN A 503 16.17 -66.01 -1.41
CA ASN A 503 16.78 -64.81 -1.97
C ASN A 503 18.01 -64.37 -1.18
N GLN A 504 18.00 -64.48 0.15
CA GLN A 504 19.17 -64.16 0.97
C GLN A 504 20.35 -65.07 0.63
N LEU A 505 20.15 -66.38 0.50
CA LEU A 505 21.21 -67.32 0.07
C LEU A 505 21.76 -66.95 -1.31
N ARG A 506 20.86 -66.67 -2.27
CA ARG A 506 21.25 -66.26 -3.63
C ARG A 506 22.03 -64.96 -3.67
N ILE A 507 21.69 -63.97 -2.82
CA ILE A 507 22.45 -62.71 -2.73
C ILE A 507 23.82 -62.95 -2.08
N ASP A 508 23.93 -63.80 -1.07
CA ASP A 508 25.25 -64.14 -0.49
C ASP A 508 26.14 -64.82 -1.51
N TYR A 509 25.60 -65.77 -2.26
CA TYR A 509 26.27 -66.41 -3.38
C TYR A 509 26.67 -65.38 -4.45
N ALA A 510 25.78 -64.45 -4.81
CA ALA A 510 26.09 -63.39 -5.76
C ALA A 510 27.24 -62.50 -5.27
N VAL A 511 27.22 -62.06 -4.01
CA VAL A 511 28.29 -61.24 -3.41
C VAL A 511 29.61 -62.00 -3.40
N ALA A 512 29.60 -63.27 -2.99
CA ALA A 512 30.79 -64.11 -2.96
C ALA A 512 31.38 -64.30 -4.38
N ARG A 513 30.54 -64.71 -5.35
CA ARG A 513 30.94 -64.98 -6.74
C ARG A 513 31.39 -63.73 -7.47
N ILE A 514 30.72 -62.58 -7.28
CA ILE A 514 31.18 -61.28 -7.80
C ILE A 514 32.55 -60.92 -7.22
N THR A 515 32.81 -61.27 -5.96
CA THR A 515 34.06 -60.97 -5.28
C THR A 515 35.21 -61.87 -5.71
N SER A 516 34.96 -63.16 -5.96
CA SER A 516 35.98 -64.15 -6.31
C SER A 516 36.23 -64.33 -7.82
N ASP A 517 35.21 -64.20 -8.67
CA ASP A 517 35.31 -64.51 -10.10
C ASP A 517 35.34 -63.23 -10.97
N ALA A 518 36.49 -63.00 -11.61
CA ALA A 518 36.71 -61.84 -12.48
C ALA A 518 35.82 -61.86 -13.73
N ARG A 519 35.55 -63.04 -14.32
CA ARG A 519 34.69 -63.15 -15.52
C ARG A 519 33.23 -62.91 -15.17
N PHE A 520 32.77 -63.48 -14.06
CA PHE A 520 31.41 -63.27 -13.57
C PHE A 520 31.12 -61.79 -13.26
N ARG A 521 32.13 -61.05 -12.79
CA ARG A 521 32.03 -59.61 -12.52
C ARG A 521 31.83 -58.74 -13.76
N GLU A 522 32.23 -59.23 -14.94
CA GLU A 522 32.01 -58.52 -16.21
C GLU A 522 30.60 -58.71 -16.77
N TYR A 523 29.79 -59.59 -16.17
CA TYR A 523 28.42 -59.83 -16.63
C TYR A 523 27.53 -58.60 -16.37
N THR A 524 26.52 -58.44 -17.22
CA THR A 524 25.46 -57.45 -16.98
C THR A 524 24.67 -57.82 -15.71
N ILE A 525 24.08 -56.83 -15.02
CA ILE A 525 23.27 -57.10 -13.82
C ILE A 525 22.12 -58.08 -14.13
N LYS A 526 21.58 -58.04 -15.35
CA LYS A 526 20.57 -58.99 -15.83
C LYS A 526 21.13 -60.41 -15.87
N ALA A 527 22.31 -60.60 -16.49
CA ALA A 527 22.97 -61.90 -16.55
C ALA A 527 23.34 -62.43 -15.16
N ILE A 528 23.88 -61.59 -14.26
CA ILE A 528 24.15 -61.96 -12.86
C ILE A 528 22.86 -62.39 -12.15
N ALA A 529 21.76 -61.65 -12.33
CA ALA A 529 20.48 -62.01 -11.73
C ALA A 529 20.01 -63.39 -12.19
N GLU A 530 20.09 -63.67 -13.49
CA GLU A 530 19.70 -64.96 -14.08
C GLU A 530 20.59 -66.11 -13.59
N GLU A 531 21.91 -65.88 -13.51
CA GLU A 531 22.92 -66.81 -13.00
C GLU A 531 22.81 -67.06 -11.49
N CYS A 532 22.20 -66.14 -10.73
CA CYS A 532 21.91 -66.32 -9.31
C CYS A 532 20.48 -66.84 -9.05
N GLY A 533 19.74 -67.24 -10.10
CA GLY A 533 18.42 -67.86 -9.97
C GLY A 533 17.23 -66.90 -9.86
N PHE A 534 17.41 -65.60 -10.13
CA PHE A 534 16.32 -64.62 -10.15
C PHE A 534 15.63 -64.58 -11.51
N LYS A 535 14.31 -64.36 -11.49
CA LYS A 535 13.48 -64.25 -12.72
C LYS A 535 13.69 -62.93 -13.46
N THR A 536 13.99 -61.85 -12.72
CA THR A 536 14.14 -60.49 -13.28
C THR A 536 15.27 -59.73 -12.59
N GLN A 537 15.92 -58.84 -13.34
CA GLN A 537 16.94 -57.93 -12.82
C GLN A 537 16.41 -57.06 -11.67
N GLN A 538 15.15 -56.63 -11.75
CA GLN A 538 14.49 -55.77 -10.75
C GLN A 538 14.34 -56.50 -9.42
N SER A 539 13.89 -57.77 -9.44
CA SER A 539 13.76 -58.59 -8.25
C SER A 539 15.12 -58.85 -7.58
N PHE A 540 16.14 -59.16 -8.38
CA PHE A 540 17.53 -59.28 -7.90
C PHE A 540 18.02 -57.97 -7.27
N SER A 541 17.86 -56.84 -7.97
CA SER A 541 18.36 -55.55 -7.49
C SER A 541 17.67 -55.10 -6.20
N ALA A 542 16.37 -55.36 -6.07
CA ALA A 542 15.60 -55.09 -4.85
C ALA A 542 16.05 -55.99 -3.70
N ALA A 543 16.21 -57.31 -3.93
CA ALA A 543 16.69 -58.25 -2.92
C ALA A 543 18.13 -57.93 -2.49
N PHE A 544 19.01 -57.62 -3.44
CA PHE A 544 20.39 -57.21 -3.20
C PHE A 544 20.43 -55.94 -2.35
N TYR A 545 19.65 -54.91 -2.70
CA TYR A 545 19.57 -53.67 -1.91
C TYR A 545 18.96 -53.90 -0.53
N LYS A 546 17.91 -54.71 -0.41
CA LYS A 546 17.26 -55.04 0.87
C LYS A 546 18.22 -55.73 1.83
N LYS A 547 19.07 -56.62 1.32
CA LYS A 547 20.06 -57.34 2.13
C LYS A 547 21.32 -56.52 2.44
N THR A 548 21.88 -55.85 1.42
CA THR A 548 23.22 -55.21 1.51
C THR A 548 23.18 -53.72 1.80
N GLY A 549 22.02 -53.08 1.62
CA GLY A 549 21.85 -51.63 1.73
C GLY A 549 22.49 -50.82 0.60
N ILE A 550 23.06 -51.45 -0.44
CA ILE A 550 23.66 -50.78 -1.61
C ILE A 550 23.19 -51.45 -2.90
N LYS A 551 23.21 -50.73 -4.03
CA LYS A 551 22.79 -51.29 -5.33
C LYS A 551 23.88 -52.23 -5.88
N PRO A 552 23.53 -53.30 -6.60
CA PRO A 552 24.52 -54.23 -7.15
C PRO A 552 25.49 -53.54 -8.13
N SER A 553 25.01 -52.57 -8.91
CA SER A 553 25.87 -51.75 -9.78
C SER A 553 26.89 -50.90 -9.02
N PHE A 554 26.52 -50.38 -7.83
CA PHE A 554 27.46 -49.66 -6.98
C PHE A 554 28.52 -50.61 -6.41
N PHE A 555 28.12 -51.78 -5.93
CA PHE A 555 29.02 -52.81 -5.39
C PHE A 555 30.06 -53.24 -6.44
N ILE A 556 29.62 -53.65 -7.63
CA ILE A 556 30.52 -54.09 -8.72
C ILE A 556 31.48 -52.97 -9.13
N ARG A 557 30.99 -51.73 -9.31
CA ARG A 557 31.84 -50.60 -9.69
C ARG A 557 32.90 -50.28 -8.64
N GLN A 558 32.52 -50.22 -7.36
CA GLN A 558 33.49 -49.98 -6.28
C GLN A 558 34.53 -51.09 -6.20
N LEU A 559 34.11 -52.34 -6.42
CA LEU A 559 35.01 -53.48 -6.40
C LEU A 559 36.00 -53.47 -7.58
N LYS A 560 35.55 -53.14 -8.79
CA LYS A 560 36.45 -52.94 -9.96
C LYS A 560 37.47 -51.83 -9.70
N ASN A 561 37.03 -50.71 -9.11
CA ASN A 561 37.92 -49.60 -8.76
C ASN A 561 38.94 -49.99 -7.68
N LYS A 562 38.53 -50.73 -6.63
CA LYS A 562 39.44 -51.26 -5.60
C LYS A 562 40.53 -52.13 -6.24
N ILE A 563 40.15 -53.09 -7.10
CA ILE A 563 41.11 -53.98 -7.77
C ILE A 563 42.05 -53.21 -8.71
N LYS A 564 41.53 -52.27 -9.51
CA LYS A 564 42.37 -51.45 -10.39
C LYS A 564 43.45 -50.70 -9.59
N ASN A 565 43.06 -50.06 -8.49
CA ASN A 565 43.96 -49.31 -7.62
C ASN A 565 44.91 -50.19 -6.78
N SER A 566 44.72 -51.51 -6.73
CA SER A 566 45.67 -52.46 -6.10
C SER A 566 46.68 -53.02 -7.11
N ASN A 567 46.44 -52.85 -8.41
CA ASN A 567 47.28 -53.32 -9.51
C ASN A 567 48.05 -52.16 -10.19
N THR A 568 47.90 -50.94 -9.69
CA THR A 568 48.69 -49.74 -10.03
C THR A 568 49.47 -49.36 -8.80
#